data_AF-A0A7V9U0Y6-F1
#
_entry.id   AF-A0A7V9U0Y6-F1
#
_cell.length_a   1.000
_cell.length_b   1.000
_cell.length_c   1.000
_cell.angle_alpha   90.00
_cell.angle_beta   90.00
_cell.angle_gamma   90.00
#
_symmetry.space_group_name_H-M   'P 1'
#
loop_
_entity.id
_entity.type
_entity.pdbx_description
1 polymer ?
#
loop_
_entity_poly.entity_id
_entity_poly.type
_entity_poly.pdbx_seq_one_letter_code
_entity_poly.pdbx_strand_id
1 'polypeptide(L)'
;MIINNTTDMPMPLVRIALRHALDCLPDKGAGIELESVTIRNKMEGKVSGQWGWYKPQSKQIVVIVPREMPHGYKIHLKHARQYLTINTRVEFLIAVVAHEMKHAHQWQVMKTWTVDTRSNRWYRERDAEQYESDTTIQWMNMIQKVASSS
;
A
#
# COMPACT_ATOMS: atom_id res chain seq x y z
N MET A 1 10.58 -13.77 1.10
CA MET A 1 9.35 -13.17 0.55
C MET A 1 9.20 -13.54 -0.92
N ILE A 2 8.05 -14.08 -1.30
CA ILE A 2 7.69 -14.45 -2.68
C ILE A 2 6.81 -13.34 -3.29
N ILE A 3 7.08 -12.91 -4.54
CA ILE A 3 6.24 -11.93 -5.24
C ILE A 3 5.55 -12.61 -6.41
N ASN A 4 4.23 -12.74 -6.32
CA ASN A 4 3.37 -13.29 -7.37
C ASN A 4 2.70 -12.15 -8.12
N ASN A 5 3.23 -11.77 -9.28
CA ASN A 5 2.63 -10.73 -10.12
C ASN A 5 1.95 -11.35 -11.33
N THR A 6 0.63 -11.20 -11.38
CA THR A 6 -0.23 -11.68 -12.47
C THR A 6 -0.70 -10.54 -13.38
N THR A 7 -0.14 -9.35 -13.19
CA THR A 7 -0.38 -8.17 -14.04
C THR A 7 0.71 -8.07 -15.11
N ASP A 8 0.50 -7.14 -16.03
CA ASP A 8 1.44 -6.65 -17.03
C ASP A 8 2.47 -5.65 -16.47
N MET A 9 2.40 -5.28 -15.18
CA MET A 9 3.36 -4.34 -14.60
C MET A 9 4.77 -4.96 -14.52
N PRO A 10 5.82 -4.24 -14.96
CA PRO A 10 7.20 -4.69 -14.84
C PRO A 10 7.59 -5.05 -13.40
N MET A 11 8.27 -6.17 -13.23
CA MET A 11 8.70 -6.63 -11.91
C MET A 11 9.68 -5.70 -11.18
N PRO A 12 10.60 -4.99 -11.86
CA PRO A 12 11.38 -3.93 -11.22
C PRO A 12 10.50 -2.85 -10.57
N LEU A 13 9.41 -2.41 -11.22
CA LEU A 13 8.50 -1.39 -10.68
C LEU A 13 7.76 -1.89 -9.44
N VAL A 14 7.29 -3.14 -9.47
CA VAL A 14 6.67 -3.78 -8.30
C VAL A 14 7.62 -3.81 -7.11
N ARG A 15 8.89 -4.20 -7.34
CA ARG A 15 9.92 -4.24 -6.30
C ARG A 15 10.22 -2.86 -5.74
N ILE A 16 10.29 -1.84 -6.59
CA ILE A 16 10.47 -0.44 -6.17
C ILE A 16 9.31 0.00 -5.30
N ALA A 17 8.07 -0.25 -5.72
CA ALA A 17 6.88 0.11 -4.94
C ALA A 17 6.87 -0.56 -3.56
N LEU A 18 7.17 -1.86 -3.51
CA LEU A 18 7.30 -2.61 -2.26
C LEU A 18 8.41 -2.08 -1.37
N ARG A 19 9.57 -1.79 -1.95
CA ARG A 19 10.71 -1.27 -1.22
C ARG A 19 10.42 0.10 -0.62
N HIS A 20 9.86 1.00 -1.43
CA HIS A 20 9.45 2.33 -1.01
C HIS A 20 8.45 2.28 0.16
N ALA A 21 7.44 1.42 0.05
CA ALA A 21 6.47 1.21 1.14
C ALA A 21 7.09 0.60 2.41
N LEU A 22 8.17 -0.18 2.33
CA LEU A 22 8.88 -0.66 3.52
C LEU A 22 9.78 0.42 4.13
N ASP A 23 10.51 1.15 3.28
CA ASP A 23 11.45 2.18 3.72
C ASP A 23 10.74 3.37 4.40
N CYS A 24 9.48 3.64 4.05
CA CYS A 24 8.68 4.68 4.68
C CYS A 24 8.12 4.27 6.07
N LEU A 25 8.11 2.98 6.44
CA LEU A 25 7.59 2.55 7.74
C LEU A 25 8.50 3.00 8.91
N PRO A 26 7.95 3.14 10.13
CA PRO A 26 8.78 3.24 11.33
C PRO A 26 9.79 2.07 11.37
N ASP A 27 11.02 2.38 11.78
CA ASP A 27 12.14 1.44 11.80
C ASP A 27 12.41 0.70 10.47
N LYS A 28 12.02 1.33 9.35
CA LYS A 28 12.23 0.82 7.98
C LYS A 28 11.65 -0.58 7.76
N GLY A 29 10.55 -0.89 8.43
CA GLY A 29 9.89 -2.20 8.35
C GLY A 29 10.64 -3.33 9.06
N ALA A 30 11.56 -3.01 9.98
CA ALA A 30 12.20 -4.02 10.82
C ALA A 30 11.16 -4.87 11.55
N GLY A 31 11.32 -6.19 11.49
CA GLY A 31 10.41 -7.14 12.14
C GLY A 31 9.09 -7.42 11.40
N ILE A 32 8.84 -6.81 10.23
CA ILE A 32 7.69 -7.17 9.42
C ILE A 32 7.93 -8.52 8.73
N GLU A 33 7.26 -9.54 9.24
CA GLU A 33 7.29 -10.87 8.63
C GLU A 33 6.27 -10.98 7.50
N LEU A 34 6.76 -11.07 6.25
CA LEU A 34 5.95 -11.30 5.06
C LEU A 34 6.43 -12.51 4.27
N GLU A 35 5.52 -13.44 4.03
CA GLU A 35 5.78 -14.63 3.24
C GLU A 35 5.56 -14.35 1.75
N SER A 36 4.46 -13.69 1.41
CA SER A 36 4.14 -13.42 0.00
C SER A 36 3.38 -12.11 -0.25
N VAL A 37 3.62 -11.54 -1.42
CA VAL A 37 2.84 -10.44 -1.99
C VAL A 37 2.26 -10.90 -3.31
N THR A 38 0.94 -10.79 -3.47
CA THR A 38 0.24 -11.14 -4.71
C THR A 38 -0.37 -9.91 -5.33
N ILE A 39 -0.02 -9.63 -6.58
CA ILE A 39 -0.52 -8.48 -7.34
C ILE A 39 -1.29 -9.02 -8.54
N ARG A 40 -2.52 -8.54 -8.69
CA ARG A 40 -3.42 -8.98 -9.77
C ARG A 40 -4.24 -7.83 -10.33
N ASN A 41 -4.64 -7.98 -11.58
CA ASN A 41 -5.52 -7.01 -12.21
C ASN A 41 -6.93 -7.13 -11.64
N LYS A 42 -7.63 -6.00 -11.57
CA LYS A 42 -9.07 -5.97 -11.34
C LYS A 42 -9.78 -6.72 -12.47
N MET A 43 -10.86 -7.38 -12.11
CA MET A 43 -11.73 -8.06 -13.06
C MET A 43 -12.41 -7.03 -13.97
N GLU A 44 -12.51 -7.33 -15.27
CA GLU A 44 -13.23 -6.47 -16.22
C GLU A 44 -14.69 -6.25 -15.77
N GLY A 45 -15.20 -5.04 -15.98
CA GLY A 45 -16.54 -4.63 -15.54
C GLY A 45 -16.71 -4.40 -14.03
N LYS A 46 -15.72 -4.70 -13.18
CA LYS A 46 -15.76 -4.42 -11.73
C LYS A 46 -14.91 -3.21 -11.35
N VAL A 47 -15.55 -2.07 -11.14
CA VAL A 47 -14.88 -0.79 -10.82
C VAL A 47 -14.84 -0.44 -9.33
N SER A 48 -15.66 -1.10 -8.50
CA SER A 48 -15.78 -0.80 -7.07
C SER A 48 -15.23 -1.89 -6.16
N GLY A 49 -15.15 -1.59 -4.86
CA GLY A 49 -14.79 -2.54 -3.80
C GLY A 49 -13.34 -2.46 -3.35
N GLN A 50 -12.95 -3.43 -2.54
CA GLN A 50 -11.64 -3.48 -1.90
C GLN A 50 -10.50 -3.67 -2.91
N TRP A 51 -9.40 -2.96 -2.68
CA TRP A 51 -8.21 -2.95 -3.54
C TRP A 51 -7.00 -3.64 -2.92
N GLY A 52 -6.96 -3.78 -1.60
CA GLY A 52 -5.88 -4.48 -0.89
C GLY A 52 -6.40 -5.17 0.36
N TRP A 53 -5.66 -6.19 0.82
CA TRP A 53 -5.75 -6.69 2.19
C TRP A 53 -4.49 -7.43 2.62
N TYR A 54 -4.11 -7.25 3.87
CA TYR A 54 -3.18 -8.09 4.61
C TYR A 54 -3.91 -9.26 5.29
N LYS A 55 -3.38 -10.48 5.12
CA LYS A 55 -3.82 -11.70 5.81
C LYS A 55 -2.81 -12.06 6.90
N PRO A 56 -3.13 -11.85 8.19
CA PRO A 56 -2.14 -11.98 9.25
C PRO A 56 -1.66 -13.41 9.53
N GLN A 57 -2.53 -14.40 9.34
CA GLN A 57 -2.19 -15.81 9.60
C GLN A 57 -1.23 -16.36 8.55
N SER A 58 -1.42 -16.00 7.28
CA SER A 58 -0.61 -16.44 6.15
C SER A 58 0.48 -15.43 5.75
N LYS A 59 0.68 -14.37 6.56
CA LYS A 59 1.66 -13.30 6.35
C LYS A 59 1.70 -12.82 4.89
N GLN A 60 0.52 -12.64 4.30
CA GLN A 60 0.33 -12.40 2.87
C GLN A 60 -0.32 -11.04 2.64
N ILE A 61 0.19 -10.28 1.67
CA ILE A 61 -0.51 -9.11 1.13
C ILE A 61 -1.06 -9.44 -0.25
N VAL A 62 -2.31 -9.07 -0.49
CA VAL A 62 -2.93 -9.14 -1.81
C VAL A 62 -3.29 -7.73 -2.24
N VAL A 63 -2.82 -7.34 -3.43
CA VAL A 63 -3.14 -6.06 -4.06
C VAL A 63 -3.83 -6.32 -5.39
N ILE A 64 -4.94 -5.63 -5.58
CA ILE A 64 -5.70 -5.59 -6.83
C ILE A 64 -5.43 -4.22 -7.45
N VAL A 65 -4.81 -4.21 -8.62
CA VAL A 65 -4.56 -2.98 -9.37
C VAL A 65 -5.59 -2.83 -10.48
N PRO A 66 -6.04 -1.62 -10.81
CA PRO A 66 -6.85 -1.42 -12.00
C PRO A 66 -6.02 -1.69 -13.26
N ARG A 67 -6.70 -2.12 -14.33
CA ARG A 67 -6.08 -2.38 -15.64
C ARG A 67 -5.67 -1.08 -16.33
N GLU A 68 -6.48 -0.06 -16.14
CA GLU A 68 -6.30 1.28 -16.68
C GLU A 68 -6.48 2.29 -15.56
N MET A 69 -5.75 3.40 -15.63
CA MET A 69 -5.89 4.50 -14.67
C MET A 69 -6.42 5.73 -15.39
N PRO A 70 -7.62 6.24 -15.04
CA PRO A 70 -8.03 7.54 -15.54
C PRO A 70 -7.11 8.62 -14.95
N HIS A 71 -6.77 9.62 -15.77
CA HIS A 71 -5.94 10.73 -15.31
C HIS A 71 -6.66 11.50 -14.19
N GLY A 72 -5.93 11.81 -13.10
CA GLY A 72 -6.50 12.51 -11.95
C GLY A 72 -7.52 11.70 -11.14
N TYR A 73 -7.42 10.36 -11.11
CA TYR A 73 -8.31 9.53 -10.30
C TYR A 73 -8.23 9.90 -8.82
N LYS A 74 -9.38 10.14 -8.17
CA LYS A 74 -9.44 10.54 -6.76
C LYS A 74 -9.92 9.38 -5.88
N ILE A 75 -9.07 8.97 -4.94
CA ILE A 75 -9.39 8.00 -3.90
C ILE A 75 -9.83 8.76 -2.66
N HIS A 76 -11.03 8.47 -2.14
CA HIS A 76 -11.50 9.01 -0.87
C HIS A 76 -10.95 8.16 0.29
N LEU A 77 -10.08 8.75 1.10
CA LEU A 77 -9.56 8.16 2.33
C LEU A 77 -10.53 8.49 3.48
N LYS A 78 -11.42 7.54 3.75
CA LYS A 78 -12.62 7.74 4.57
C LYS A 78 -12.31 8.14 6.01
N HIS A 79 -11.32 7.50 6.62
CA HIS A 79 -10.97 7.66 8.03
C HIS A 79 -10.04 8.86 8.27
N ALA A 80 -9.15 9.14 7.32
CA ALA A 80 -8.30 10.33 7.30
C ALA A 80 -9.04 11.59 6.81
N ARG A 81 -10.24 11.44 6.23
CA ARG A 81 -11.09 12.53 5.71
C ARG A 81 -10.38 13.39 4.66
N GLN A 82 -9.66 12.74 3.76
CA GLN A 82 -8.90 13.40 2.70
C GLN A 82 -9.07 12.67 1.36
N TYR A 83 -8.64 13.32 0.28
CA TYR A 83 -8.59 12.72 -1.05
C TYR A 83 -7.16 12.58 -1.51
N LEU A 84 -6.83 11.41 -2.04
CA LEU A 84 -5.55 11.15 -2.70
C LEU A 84 -5.77 11.15 -4.22
N THR A 85 -4.99 11.97 -4.93
CA THR A 85 -5.02 11.98 -6.41
C THR A 85 -3.97 11.01 -6.92
N ILE A 86 -4.39 10.10 -7.79
CA ILE A 86 -3.58 9.04 -8.39
C ILE A 86 -3.67 9.18 -9.91
N ASN A 87 -2.51 9.26 -10.56
CA ASN A 87 -2.40 9.48 -12.01
C ASN A 87 -1.92 8.24 -12.75
N THR A 88 -1.22 7.34 -12.07
CA THR A 88 -0.60 6.16 -12.69
C THR A 88 -0.93 4.87 -11.94
N ARG A 89 -0.85 3.73 -12.64
CA ARG A 89 -1.00 2.40 -12.01
C ARG A 89 0.11 2.13 -10.97
N VAL A 90 1.28 2.74 -11.14
CA VAL A 90 2.40 2.65 -10.19
C VAL A 90 2.08 3.40 -8.90
N GLU A 91 1.60 4.63 -9.00
CA GLU A 91 1.10 5.40 -7.84
C GLU A 91 0.02 4.65 -7.09
N PHE A 92 -0.93 4.06 -7.81
CA PHE A 92 -1.97 3.25 -7.21
C PHE A 92 -1.41 2.04 -6.46
N LEU A 93 -0.47 1.32 -7.09
CA LEU A 93 0.18 0.19 -6.46
C LEU A 93 0.90 0.61 -5.18
N ILE A 94 1.63 1.72 -5.21
CA ILE A 94 2.33 2.27 -4.03
C ILE A 94 1.35 2.59 -2.92
N ALA A 95 0.28 3.32 -3.23
CA ALA A 95 -0.74 3.70 -2.25
C ALA A 95 -1.32 2.47 -1.54
N VAL A 96 -1.80 1.48 -2.31
CA VAL A 96 -2.42 0.28 -1.73
C VAL A 96 -1.39 -0.60 -1.00
N VAL A 97 -0.19 -0.78 -1.54
CA VAL A 97 0.86 -1.53 -0.85
C VAL A 97 1.22 -0.87 0.47
N ALA A 98 1.40 0.47 0.50
CA ALA A 98 1.71 1.21 1.72
C ALA A 98 0.64 0.99 2.80
N HIS A 99 -0.64 1.10 2.41
CA HIS A 99 -1.77 0.82 3.29
C HIS A 99 -1.67 -0.58 3.93
N GLU A 100 -1.50 -1.62 3.11
CA GLU A 100 -1.46 -3.00 3.60
C GLU A 100 -0.19 -3.33 4.39
N MET A 101 0.94 -2.72 4.03
CA MET A 101 2.19 -2.82 4.79
C MET A 101 2.02 -2.22 6.19
N LYS A 102 1.30 -1.11 6.31
CA LYS A 102 1.02 -0.52 7.61
C LYS A 102 0.15 -1.43 8.48
N HIS A 103 -0.83 -2.11 7.90
CA HIS A 103 -1.58 -3.15 8.62
C HIS A 103 -0.71 -4.33 9.07
N ALA A 104 0.23 -4.77 8.23
CA ALA A 104 1.19 -5.80 8.59
C ALA A 104 2.06 -5.34 9.78
N HIS A 105 2.59 -4.12 9.74
CA HIS A 105 3.35 -3.52 10.83
C HIS A 105 2.54 -3.44 12.13
N GLN A 106 1.34 -2.85 12.08
CA GLN A 106 0.45 -2.72 13.24
C GLN A 106 0.18 -4.08 13.88
N TRP A 107 -0.03 -5.13 13.07
CA TRP A 107 -0.24 -6.49 13.57
C TRP A 107 0.97 -7.06 14.31
N GLN A 108 2.19 -6.84 13.80
CA GLN A 108 3.42 -7.32 14.45
C GLN A 108 3.68 -6.59 15.78
N VAL A 109 3.43 -5.28 15.82
CA VAL A 109 3.48 -4.52 17.08
C VAL A 109 2.41 -5.04 18.06
N MET A 110 1.17 -5.27 17.63
CA MET A 110 0.14 -5.81 18.52
C MET A 110 0.45 -7.22 19.04
N LYS A 111 1.17 -8.06 18.29
CA LYS A 111 1.58 -9.39 18.75
C LYS A 111 2.67 -9.35 19.81
N THR A 112 3.55 -8.35 19.74
CA THR A 112 4.70 -8.23 20.65
C THR A 112 4.34 -7.57 21.98
N TRP A 113 3.26 -6.79 22.01
CA TRP A 113 2.76 -6.14 23.22
C TRP A 113 1.48 -6.84 23.69
N THR A 114 1.38 -7.22 24.97
CA THR A 114 0.14 -7.71 25.61
C THR A 114 -0.89 -6.59 25.80
N VAL A 115 -1.23 -5.90 24.71
CA VAL A 115 -2.17 -4.78 24.69
C VAL A 115 -3.52 -5.31 24.22
N ASP A 116 -4.58 -4.94 24.95
CA ASP A 116 -5.95 -5.39 24.70
C ASP A 116 -6.35 -5.20 23.22
N THR A 117 -6.66 -6.34 22.60
CA THR A 117 -6.90 -6.59 21.16
C THR A 117 -8.04 -5.80 20.52
N ARG A 118 -8.75 -4.98 21.29
CA ARG A 118 -9.85 -4.12 20.83
C ARG A 118 -9.40 -2.72 20.42
N SER A 119 -8.09 -2.48 20.33
CA SER A 119 -7.50 -1.23 19.83
C SER A 119 -8.23 -0.76 18.56
N ASN A 120 -8.83 0.42 18.70
CA ASN A 120 -9.92 0.95 17.88
C ASN A 120 -9.66 0.75 16.39
N ARG A 121 -10.46 -0.09 15.71
CA ARG A 121 -10.39 -0.33 14.25
C ARG A 121 -10.29 0.98 13.49
N TRP A 122 -11.07 1.99 13.91
CA TRP A 122 -11.05 3.31 13.29
C TRP A 122 -9.67 3.97 13.34
N TYR A 123 -8.95 3.87 14.47
CA TYR A 123 -7.61 4.45 14.60
C TYR A 123 -6.60 3.72 13.70
N ARG A 124 -6.68 2.38 13.63
CA ARG A 124 -5.80 1.58 12.77
C ARG A 124 -5.99 1.89 11.29
N GLU A 125 -7.24 2.01 10.85
CA GLU A 125 -7.59 2.37 9.48
C GLU A 125 -7.18 3.81 9.18
N ARG A 126 -7.40 4.76 10.09
CA ARG A 126 -6.97 6.15 9.93
C ARG A 126 -5.45 6.27 9.81
N ASP A 127 -4.69 5.57 10.65
CA ASP A 127 -3.23 5.54 10.63
C ASP A 127 -2.71 4.88 9.34
N ALA A 128 -3.37 3.83 8.84
CA ALA A 128 -3.07 3.23 7.53
C ALA A 128 -3.34 4.18 6.36
N GLU A 129 -4.48 4.87 6.36
CA GLU A 129 -4.83 5.84 5.32
C GLU A 129 -3.92 7.08 5.34
N GLN A 130 -3.54 7.58 6.52
CA GLN A 130 -2.56 8.67 6.62
C GLN A 130 -1.22 8.24 6.02
N TYR A 131 -0.78 7.04 6.37
CA TYR A 131 0.46 6.47 5.88
C TYR A 131 0.48 6.24 4.36
N GLU A 132 -0.63 5.75 3.80
CA GLU A 132 -0.87 5.64 2.36
C GLU A 132 -0.67 6.99 1.65
N SER A 133 -1.29 8.05 2.19
CA SER A 133 -1.18 9.41 1.65
C SER A 133 0.26 9.92 1.71
N ASP A 134 0.89 9.84 2.88
CA ASP A 134 2.25 10.37 3.10
C ASP A 134 3.28 9.67 2.20
N THR A 135 3.18 8.35 2.08
CA THR A 135 4.08 7.53 1.24
C THR A 135 3.95 7.90 -0.24
N THR A 136 2.71 8.14 -0.69
CA THR A 136 2.42 8.54 -2.08
C THR A 136 2.96 9.95 -2.37
N ILE A 137 2.80 10.89 -1.44
CA ILE A 137 3.35 12.25 -1.55
C ILE A 137 4.88 12.21 -1.62
N GLN A 138 5.53 11.42 -0.77
CA GLN A 138 6.99 11.26 -0.81
C GLN A 138 7.48 10.71 -2.16
N TRP A 139 6.76 9.74 -2.72
CA TRP A 139 7.05 9.19 -4.05
C TRP A 139 6.95 10.26 -5.15
N MET A 140 5.89 11.07 -5.14
CA MET A 140 5.73 12.18 -6.09
C MET A 140 6.88 13.18 -6.00
N ASN A 141 7.25 13.57 -4.78
CA ASN A 141 8.35 14.51 -4.56
C ASN A 141 9.69 13.94 -5.05
N MET A 142 9.92 12.63 -4.90
CA MET A 142 11.12 11.97 -5.41
C MET A 142 11.18 12.03 -6.94
N ILE A 143 10.08 11.70 -7.64
CA ILE A 143 10.02 11.76 -9.10
C ILE A 143 10.30 13.17 -9.60
N GLN A 144 9.65 14.18 -9.01
CA GLN A 144 9.83 15.58 -9.40
C GLN A 144 11.29 16.04 -9.26
N LYS A 145 11.95 15.66 -8.16
CA LYS A 145 13.37 15.97 -7.95
C LYS A 145 14.26 15.36 -9.03
N VAL A 146 14.05 14.09 -9.36
CA VAL A 146 14.81 13.40 -10.43
C VAL A 146 14.59 14.09 -11.78
N ALA A 147 13.33 14.42 -12.11
CA ALA A 147 13.00 15.10 -13.35
C ALA A 147 13.62 16.52 -13.43
N SER A 148 13.72 17.24 -12.31
CA SER A 148 14.37 18.56 -12.27
C SER A 148 15.90 18.54 -12.27
N SER A 149 16.50 17.36 -12.07
CA SER A 149 17.97 17.18 -12.03
C SER A 149 18.55 16.65 -13.35
N SER A 150 17.70 16.50 -14.38
CA SER A 150 18.03 16.00 -15.72
C SER A 150 17.93 17.13 -16.74
#